data_AF-S7RNQ8-F1
#
_entry.id   AF-S7RNQ8-F1
#
_cell.length_a   1.000
_cell.length_b   1.000
_cell.length_c   1.000
_cell.angle_alpha   90.00
_cell.angle_beta   90.00
_cell.angle_gamma   90.00
#
_symmetry.space_group_name_H-M   'P 1'
#
loop_
_entity.id
_entity.type
_entity.pdbx_description
1 polymer ?
#
loop_
_entity_poly.entity_id
_entity_poly.type
_entity_poly.pdbx_seq_one_letter_code
_entity_poly.pdbx_strand_id
1 'polypeptide(L)'
;MPLALLACLLPLSLAAPAPILTPSAYRRDNSAQTAAVSDATIETDFVRPAQFSRIAYCSSQAVTSWQCGAPCAAVGPNVKVLQAGGDDGLIPMYFIAHDQDTDSILLAHQGTDAQNILSISNDVQFLQVGLNTTLFPQAGDGIKVHDGFQKTFERTADGVLAGVQSALNSTGVKKVAITGHSLGAAIATMDAVMLKMNLDPSISLSTVVFGLPRGGNQEWANLVDKTLGTDFTHITNQNDPVPTVPPQFLGYVHPQGEVHIAKANATGATETVACPGTENEVSSLYSMLLYSVSLPGDCQNCSEGNSLFHVSVANHIGMHELTT
;
A
#
# COMPACT_ATOMS: atom_id res chain seq x y z
N MET A 1 -56.67 -2.15 -52.60
CA MET A 1 -56.36 -0.70 -52.54
C MET A 1 -56.26 -0.33 -51.06
N PRO A 2 -55.25 0.46 -50.65
CA PRO A 2 -54.14 -0.04 -49.83
C PRO A 2 -54.26 0.18 -48.31
N LEU A 3 -53.55 -0.69 -47.57
CA LEU A 3 -53.18 -0.55 -46.16
C LEU A 3 -52.27 0.69 -45.98
N ALA A 4 -52.65 1.64 -45.12
CA ALA A 4 -51.79 2.74 -44.71
C ALA A 4 -50.94 2.30 -43.51
N LEU A 5 -49.63 2.12 -43.72
CA LEU A 5 -48.65 2.06 -42.64
C LEU A 5 -48.47 3.47 -42.06
N LEU A 6 -48.79 3.65 -40.78
CA LEU A 6 -48.46 4.85 -40.02
C LEU A 6 -46.99 4.75 -39.58
N ALA A 7 -46.09 5.43 -40.27
CA ALA A 7 -44.70 5.57 -39.85
C ALA A 7 -44.60 6.64 -38.75
N CYS A 8 -44.39 6.24 -37.50
CA CYS A 8 -44.01 7.15 -36.43
C CYS A 8 -42.59 7.68 -36.70
N LEU A 9 -42.50 8.93 -37.14
CA LEU A 9 -41.25 9.69 -37.17
C LEU A 9 -40.90 10.12 -35.73
N LEU A 10 -39.98 9.39 -35.11
CA LEU A 10 -39.27 9.87 -33.91
C LEU A 10 -38.36 11.03 -34.31
N PRO A 11 -38.42 12.20 -33.64
CA PRO A 11 -37.49 13.28 -33.91
C PRO A 11 -36.08 12.83 -33.50
N LEU A 12 -35.14 12.83 -34.46
CA LEU A 12 -33.71 12.79 -34.16
C LEU A 12 -33.39 14.03 -33.32
N SER A 13 -33.33 13.87 -32.00
CA SER A 13 -32.68 14.84 -31.13
C SER A 13 -31.20 14.87 -31.53
N LEU A 14 -30.77 15.93 -32.21
CA LEU A 14 -29.37 16.28 -32.37
C LEU A 14 -28.77 16.34 -30.95
N ALA A 15 -28.01 15.31 -30.58
CA ALA A 15 -27.20 15.35 -29.38
C ALA A 15 -26.28 16.56 -29.53
N ALA A 16 -26.43 17.54 -28.63
CA ALA A 16 -25.46 18.62 -28.53
C ALA A 16 -24.08 17.98 -28.35
N PRO A 17 -23.03 18.43 -29.06
CA PRO A 17 -21.70 17.91 -28.85
C PRO A 17 -21.38 18.07 -27.37
N ALA A 18 -21.04 16.94 -26.73
CA ALA A 18 -20.56 16.96 -25.35
C ALA A 18 -19.47 18.02 -25.25
N PRO A 19 -19.47 18.87 -24.21
CA PRO A 19 -18.40 19.84 -24.01
C PRO A 19 -17.09 19.05 -24.05
N ILE A 20 -16.24 19.38 -25.01
CA ILE A 20 -14.87 18.89 -25.05
C ILE A 20 -14.23 19.48 -23.80
N LEU A 21 -14.25 18.70 -22.72
CA LEU A 21 -13.38 18.92 -21.59
C LEU A 21 -11.98 18.82 -22.17
N THR A 22 -11.38 19.98 -22.46
CA THR A 22 -9.94 20.07 -22.62
C THR A 22 -9.39 19.40 -21.37
N PRO A 23 -8.59 18.32 -21.48
CA PRO A 23 -7.87 17.80 -20.33
C PRO A 23 -7.10 19.01 -19.84
N SER A 24 -7.47 19.54 -18.68
CA SER A 24 -6.56 20.41 -17.97
C SER A 24 -5.36 19.52 -17.78
N ALA A 25 -4.29 19.78 -18.55
CA ALA A 25 -3.04 19.08 -18.40
C ALA A 25 -2.65 19.29 -16.94
N TYR A 26 -2.88 18.27 -16.10
CA TYR A 26 -2.35 18.24 -14.76
C TYR A 26 -0.85 18.20 -14.99
N ARG A 27 -0.24 19.39 -14.89
CA ARG A 27 1.14 19.63 -15.25
C ARG A 27 1.95 18.90 -14.19
N ARG A 28 2.61 17.82 -14.61
CA ARG A 28 3.55 17.07 -13.78
C ARG A 28 4.74 18.00 -13.59
N ASP A 29 4.81 18.64 -12.42
CA ASP A 29 5.73 19.76 -12.18
C ASP A 29 6.92 19.37 -11.30
N ASN A 30 7.05 18.09 -10.90
CA ASN A 30 8.11 17.64 -10.00
C ASN A 30 9.20 16.82 -10.71
N SER A 31 10.14 17.54 -11.31
CA SER A 31 11.37 17.00 -11.91
C SER A 31 12.56 17.08 -10.94
N ALA A 32 12.32 17.08 -9.62
CA ALA A 32 13.40 17.16 -8.64
C ALA A 32 14.35 15.96 -8.78
N GLN A 33 15.64 16.22 -8.64
CA GLN A 33 16.68 15.21 -8.83
C GLN A 33 16.57 14.12 -7.77
N THR A 34 16.52 12.87 -8.22
CA THR A 34 16.51 11.68 -7.35
C THR A 34 17.88 11.43 -6.73
N ALA A 35 17.90 10.80 -5.57
CA ALA A 35 19.13 10.38 -4.88
C ALA A 35 19.21 8.86 -4.79
N ALA A 36 20.38 8.27 -5.01
CA ALA A 36 20.57 6.84 -4.82
C ALA A 36 20.37 6.46 -3.35
N VAL A 37 19.64 5.37 -3.11
CA VAL A 37 19.51 4.76 -1.78
C VAL A 37 20.63 3.75 -1.61
N SER A 38 21.30 3.78 -0.46
CA SER A 38 22.41 2.87 -0.17
C SER A 38 21.92 1.46 0.14
N ASP A 39 22.66 0.43 -0.26
CA ASP A 39 22.34 -0.97 0.08
C ASP A 39 22.11 -1.14 1.59
N ALA A 40 22.93 -0.49 2.43
CA ALA A 40 22.76 -0.54 3.88
C ALA A 40 21.37 -0.06 4.32
N THR A 41 20.86 1.04 3.75
CA THR A 41 19.50 1.54 4.02
C THR A 41 18.44 0.53 3.59
N ILE A 42 18.61 -0.07 2.41
CA ILE A 42 17.66 -1.06 1.91
C ILE A 42 17.61 -2.27 2.87
N GLU A 43 18.79 -2.77 3.26
CA GLU A 43 18.96 -3.89 4.19
C GLU A 43 18.36 -3.61 5.58
N THR A 44 18.63 -2.43 6.15
CA THR A 44 18.20 -2.12 7.52
C THR A 44 16.75 -1.69 7.61
N ASP A 45 16.27 -0.93 6.62
CA ASP A 45 15.02 -0.18 6.76
C ASP A 45 13.89 -0.81 5.96
N PHE A 46 14.17 -1.54 4.87
CA PHE A 46 13.13 -2.00 3.94
C PHE A 46 12.91 -3.51 3.94
N VAL A 47 13.94 -4.32 4.23
CA VAL A 47 13.81 -5.80 4.21
C VAL A 47 12.78 -6.29 5.20
N ARG A 48 12.96 -5.88 6.44
CA ARG A 48 12.19 -6.43 7.53
C ARG A 48 10.69 -6.06 7.38
N PRO A 49 10.33 -4.79 7.08
CA PRO A 49 8.96 -4.45 6.72
C PRO A 49 8.42 -5.23 5.51
N ALA A 50 9.23 -5.51 4.49
CA ALA A 50 8.80 -6.28 3.33
C ALA A 50 8.48 -7.74 3.67
N GLN A 51 9.31 -8.37 4.50
CA GLN A 51 9.04 -9.75 4.95
C GLN A 51 7.77 -9.81 5.79
N PHE A 52 7.52 -8.84 6.66
CA PHE A 52 6.27 -8.77 7.40
C PHE A 52 5.05 -8.53 6.49
N SER A 53 5.19 -7.70 5.45
CA SER A 53 4.17 -7.56 4.40
C SER A 53 3.88 -8.88 3.69
N ARG A 54 4.92 -9.69 3.42
CA ARG A 54 4.77 -11.04 2.85
C ARG A 54 4.07 -12.00 3.81
N ILE A 55 4.40 -11.98 5.10
CA ILE A 55 3.77 -12.81 6.13
C ILE A 55 2.27 -12.51 6.27
N ALA A 56 1.84 -11.28 6.01
CA ALA A 56 0.43 -10.92 6.09
C ALA A 56 -0.46 -11.68 5.08
N TYR A 57 0.11 -12.29 4.03
CA TYR A 57 -0.61 -13.17 3.10
C TYR A 57 -0.81 -14.61 3.60
N CYS A 58 -0.19 -14.98 4.72
CA CYS A 58 -0.37 -16.27 5.35
C CYS A 58 -1.69 -16.30 6.14
N SER A 59 -2.27 -17.50 6.29
CA SER A 59 -3.47 -17.66 7.10
C SER A 59 -3.26 -17.20 8.57
N SER A 60 -4.31 -16.72 9.23
CA SER A 60 -4.26 -16.32 10.64
C SER A 60 -3.70 -17.41 11.53
N GLN A 61 -4.01 -18.68 11.23
CA GLN A 61 -3.48 -19.83 11.96
C GLN A 61 -1.96 -19.91 11.81
N ALA A 62 -1.44 -19.85 10.57
CA ALA A 62 -0.02 -19.94 10.30
C ALA A 62 0.76 -18.77 10.91
N VAL A 63 0.22 -17.54 10.84
CA VAL A 63 0.81 -16.35 11.46
C VAL A 63 0.82 -16.50 12.99
N THR A 64 -0.31 -16.84 13.59
CA THR A 64 -0.42 -16.95 15.06
C THR A 64 0.51 -18.01 15.64
N SER A 65 0.70 -19.14 14.93
CA SER A 65 1.65 -20.17 15.34
C SER A 65 3.09 -19.91 14.90
N TRP A 66 3.35 -18.81 14.18
CA TRP A 66 4.63 -18.48 13.54
C TRP A 66 5.19 -19.61 12.64
N GLN A 67 4.29 -20.28 11.90
CA GLN A 67 4.59 -21.43 11.03
C GLN A 67 4.21 -21.12 9.58
N CYS A 68 4.71 -20.00 9.08
CA CYS A 68 4.42 -19.53 7.73
C CYS A 68 5.50 -19.91 6.68
N GLY A 69 6.37 -20.87 7.00
CA GLY A 69 7.41 -21.36 6.10
C GLY A 69 8.53 -20.35 5.87
N ALA A 70 8.98 -20.23 4.61
CA ALA A 70 10.08 -19.34 4.21
C ALA A 70 9.91 -17.87 4.66
N PRO A 71 8.71 -17.24 4.56
CA PRO A 71 8.49 -15.90 5.11
C PRO A 71 8.87 -15.74 6.59
N CYS A 72 8.40 -16.64 7.48
CA CYS A 72 8.70 -16.58 8.92
C CYS A 72 10.18 -16.86 9.18
N ALA A 73 10.77 -17.80 8.44
CA ALA A 73 12.19 -18.12 8.55
C ALA A 73 13.10 -16.93 8.18
N ALA A 74 12.69 -16.11 7.20
CA ALA A 74 13.45 -14.93 6.78
C ALA A 74 13.43 -13.80 7.83
N VAL A 75 12.38 -13.70 8.64
CA VAL A 75 12.31 -12.74 9.75
C VAL A 75 13.05 -13.25 10.99
N GLY A 76 12.94 -14.56 11.25
CA GLY A 76 13.49 -15.20 12.44
C GLY A 76 12.46 -15.48 13.53
N PRO A 77 12.86 -16.14 14.62
CA PRO A 77 11.94 -16.63 15.66
C PRO A 77 11.56 -15.58 16.72
N ASN A 78 12.25 -14.43 16.76
CA ASN A 78 12.11 -13.41 17.81
C ASN A 78 10.91 -12.49 17.59
N VAL A 79 9.76 -13.09 17.24
CA VAL A 79 8.51 -12.39 16.99
C VAL A 79 7.41 -13.03 17.80
N LYS A 80 6.73 -12.22 18.61
CA LYS A 80 5.58 -12.65 19.40
C LYS A 80 4.31 -12.04 18.82
N VAL A 81 3.50 -12.85 18.13
CA VAL A 81 2.19 -12.40 17.64
C VAL A 81 1.25 -12.17 18.83
N LEU A 82 0.63 -10.99 18.86
CA LEU A 82 -0.25 -10.53 19.93
C LEU A 82 -1.72 -10.53 19.50
N GLN A 83 -1.96 -10.25 18.22
CA GLN A 83 -3.28 -10.27 17.60
C GLN A 83 -3.12 -10.64 16.13
N ALA A 84 -4.04 -11.45 15.61
CA ALA A 84 -4.21 -11.66 14.18
C ALA A 84 -5.70 -11.55 13.88
N GLY A 85 -6.03 -10.99 12.72
CA GLY A 85 -7.40 -10.79 12.29
C GLY A 85 -7.53 -10.86 10.78
N GLY A 86 -8.75 -10.66 10.31
CA GLY A 86 -9.14 -10.92 8.92
C GLY A 86 -9.86 -12.26 8.77
N ASP A 87 -10.63 -12.36 7.70
CA ASP A 87 -11.47 -13.51 7.36
C ASP A 87 -11.14 -14.09 5.97
N ASP A 88 -10.04 -13.64 5.37
CA ASP A 88 -9.64 -13.94 3.98
C ASP A 88 -10.75 -13.63 2.96
N GLY A 89 -11.66 -12.72 3.33
CA GLY A 89 -12.84 -12.33 2.56
C GLY A 89 -12.99 -10.81 2.52
N LEU A 90 -13.95 -10.27 3.29
CA LEU A 90 -14.22 -8.83 3.31
C LEU A 90 -13.20 -8.06 4.15
N ILE A 91 -12.54 -8.73 5.09
CA ILE A 91 -11.54 -8.13 5.96
C ILE A 91 -10.20 -8.77 5.59
N PRO A 92 -9.32 -8.04 4.88
CA PRO A 92 -7.97 -8.51 4.61
C PRO A 92 -7.27 -8.90 5.90
N MET A 93 -6.40 -9.90 5.78
CA MET A 93 -5.61 -10.40 6.90
C MET A 93 -4.72 -9.29 7.46
N TYR A 94 -4.57 -9.26 8.77
CA TYR A 94 -3.62 -8.38 9.43
C TYR A 94 -3.13 -9.03 10.72
N PHE A 95 -1.98 -8.58 11.21
CA PHE A 95 -1.51 -9.00 12.53
C PHE A 95 -0.73 -7.91 13.24
N ILE A 96 -0.77 -7.98 14.57
CA ILE A 96 0.01 -7.17 15.48
C ILE A 96 0.97 -8.11 16.21
N ALA A 97 2.24 -7.75 16.23
CA ALA A 97 3.28 -8.54 16.91
C ALA A 97 4.27 -7.65 17.66
N HIS A 98 4.90 -8.18 18.71
CA HIS A 98 6.14 -7.61 19.23
C HIS A 98 7.30 -8.22 18.44
N ASP A 99 7.92 -7.39 17.62
CA ASP A 99 9.19 -7.70 16.99
C ASP A 99 10.32 -7.39 17.99
N GLN A 100 10.90 -8.44 18.56
CA GLN A 100 11.87 -8.30 19.65
C GLN A 100 13.26 -7.93 19.15
N ASP A 101 13.56 -8.14 17.87
CA ASP A 101 14.86 -7.78 17.28
C ASP A 101 14.98 -6.26 17.12
N THR A 102 13.89 -5.57 16.77
CA THR A 102 13.84 -4.10 16.63
C THR A 102 13.25 -3.38 17.85
N ASP A 103 12.74 -4.16 18.80
CA ASP A 103 11.96 -3.74 19.95
C ASP A 103 10.82 -2.80 19.56
N SER A 104 9.95 -3.29 18.67
CA SER A 104 8.81 -2.55 18.13
C SER A 104 7.52 -3.35 18.14
N ILE A 105 6.39 -2.66 18.28
CA ILE A 105 5.08 -3.22 17.99
C ILE A 105 4.83 -3.08 16.50
N LEU A 106 4.85 -4.21 15.79
CA LEU A 106 4.57 -4.29 14.37
C LEU A 106 3.06 -4.37 14.12
N LEU A 107 2.57 -3.64 13.13
CA LEU A 107 1.29 -3.85 12.45
C LEU A 107 1.56 -4.15 10.96
N ALA A 108 1.04 -5.26 10.45
CA ALA A 108 1.17 -5.63 9.04
C ALA A 108 -0.18 -5.98 8.41
N HIS A 109 -0.45 -5.44 7.23
CA HIS A 109 -1.69 -5.66 6.47
C HIS A 109 -1.46 -6.42 5.16
N GLN A 110 -2.33 -7.39 4.90
CA GLN A 110 -2.45 -8.09 3.63
C GLN A 110 -3.03 -7.17 2.57
N GLY A 111 -2.55 -7.32 1.34
CA GLY A 111 -3.21 -6.76 0.17
C GLY A 111 -4.24 -7.69 -0.44
N THR A 112 -4.45 -7.52 -1.74
CA THR A 112 -5.17 -8.46 -2.61
C THR A 112 -4.36 -8.63 -3.90
N ASP A 113 -4.83 -9.47 -4.83
CA ASP A 113 -4.20 -9.61 -6.15
C ASP A 113 -4.27 -8.27 -6.91
N ALA A 114 -3.17 -7.83 -7.55
CA ALA A 114 -3.18 -6.64 -8.40
C ALA A 114 -4.13 -6.79 -9.58
N GLN A 115 -4.34 -8.01 -10.10
CA GLN A 115 -5.36 -8.22 -11.13
C GLN A 115 -6.76 -7.93 -10.59
N ASN A 116 -7.01 -8.15 -9.30
CA ASN A 116 -8.25 -7.70 -8.66
C ASN A 116 -8.28 -6.18 -8.52
N ILE A 117 -7.20 -5.53 -8.05
CA ILE A 117 -7.16 -4.05 -7.96
C ILE A 117 -7.35 -3.37 -9.33
N LEU A 118 -6.75 -3.93 -10.38
CA LEU A 118 -6.82 -3.41 -11.74
C LEU A 118 -8.11 -3.82 -12.46
N SER A 119 -8.68 -5.00 -12.23
CA SER A 119 -9.99 -5.36 -12.80
C SER A 119 -11.15 -4.61 -12.15
N ILE A 120 -10.94 -4.14 -10.91
CA ILE A 120 -11.82 -3.26 -10.13
C ILE A 120 -11.66 -1.77 -10.56
N SER A 121 -10.88 -1.44 -11.60
CA SER A 121 -10.61 -0.06 -12.02
C SER A 121 -11.63 0.59 -12.99
N ASN A 122 -12.85 0.02 -13.09
CA ASN A 122 -13.91 0.61 -13.93
C ASN A 122 -14.63 1.76 -13.17
N ASP A 123 -15.10 2.78 -13.90
CA ASP A 123 -15.54 4.13 -13.43
C ASP A 123 -16.36 4.25 -12.12
N VAL A 124 -17.02 3.21 -11.64
CA VAL A 124 -17.81 3.20 -10.38
C VAL A 124 -16.94 3.00 -9.13
N GLN A 125 -15.71 2.49 -9.27
CA GLN A 125 -14.90 2.00 -8.15
C GLN A 125 -13.80 2.95 -7.66
N PHE A 126 -13.42 3.98 -8.42
CA PHE A 126 -12.52 5.06 -7.97
C PHE A 126 -13.28 6.23 -7.32
N LEU A 127 -14.37 5.93 -6.63
CA LEU A 127 -15.18 6.94 -5.95
C LEU A 127 -14.37 7.55 -4.79
N GLN A 128 -14.22 8.87 -4.84
CA GLN A 128 -13.73 9.65 -3.70
C GLN A 128 -14.88 10.01 -2.78
N VAL A 129 -14.77 9.63 -1.50
CA VAL A 129 -15.70 10.01 -0.43
C VAL A 129 -14.98 10.88 0.58
N GLY A 130 -15.74 11.67 1.35
CA GLY A 130 -15.15 12.44 2.46
C GLY A 130 -14.54 11.50 3.50
N LEU A 131 -13.39 11.89 4.06
CA LEU A 131 -12.76 11.14 5.14
C LEU A 131 -13.71 11.02 6.33
N ASN A 132 -13.92 9.81 6.83
CA ASN A 132 -14.60 9.61 8.10
C ASN A 132 -13.67 10.04 9.24
N THR A 133 -13.97 11.18 9.87
CA THR A 133 -13.08 11.82 10.85
C THR A 133 -13.18 11.25 12.26
N THR A 134 -14.01 10.23 12.51
CA THR A 134 -14.25 9.66 13.85
C THR A 134 -12.96 9.28 14.57
N LEU A 135 -11.98 8.73 13.83
CA LEU A 135 -10.67 8.29 14.35
C LEU A 135 -9.49 9.17 13.88
N PHE A 136 -9.76 10.29 13.21
CA PHE A 136 -8.73 11.22 12.73
C PHE A 136 -8.90 12.59 13.37
N PRO A 137 -8.60 12.73 14.68
CA PRO A 137 -8.70 14.02 15.32
C PRO A 137 -7.75 14.99 14.62
N GLN A 138 -8.20 16.22 14.36
CA GLN A 138 -7.45 17.24 13.61
C GLN A 138 -7.34 17.00 12.09
N ALA A 139 -8.07 16.03 11.53
CA ALA A 139 -8.34 16.02 10.10
C ALA A 139 -9.04 17.33 9.69
N GLY A 140 -8.47 18.02 8.71
CA GLY A 140 -9.07 19.23 8.14
C GLY A 140 -10.27 18.91 7.24
N ASP A 141 -10.93 19.96 6.76
CA ASP A 141 -12.00 19.85 5.79
C ASP A 141 -11.48 19.52 4.38
N GLY A 142 -12.38 19.04 3.50
CA GLY A 142 -12.05 18.82 2.08
C GLY A 142 -11.20 17.58 1.78
N ILE A 143 -10.86 16.80 2.80
CA ILE A 143 -10.14 15.54 2.65
C ILE A 143 -11.07 14.50 2.04
N LYS A 144 -10.63 13.93 0.92
CA LYS A 144 -11.31 12.82 0.26
C LYS A 144 -10.37 11.65 0.07
N VAL A 145 -10.90 10.46 0.30
CA VAL A 145 -10.18 9.19 0.17
C VAL A 145 -10.97 8.22 -0.69
N HIS A 146 -10.30 7.18 -1.17
CA HIS A 146 -10.94 6.10 -1.91
C HIS A 146 -11.97 5.37 -1.04
N ASP A 147 -13.22 5.29 -1.50
CA ASP A 147 -14.34 4.68 -0.79
C ASP A 147 -14.04 3.25 -0.32
N GLY A 148 -13.47 2.43 -1.20
CA GLY A 148 -13.12 1.04 -0.87
C GLY A 148 -12.01 0.93 0.17
N PHE A 149 -11.04 1.86 0.19
CA PHE A 149 -9.94 1.82 1.15
C PHE A 149 -10.44 2.25 2.53
N GLN A 150 -11.20 3.35 2.59
CA GLN A 150 -11.82 3.78 3.85
C GLN A 150 -12.72 2.70 4.45
N LYS A 151 -13.63 2.11 3.65
CA LYS A 151 -14.52 1.05 4.13
C LYS A 151 -13.76 -0.17 4.65
N THR A 152 -12.63 -0.50 4.05
CA THR A 152 -11.80 -1.63 4.48
C THR A 152 -11.09 -1.30 5.78
N PHE A 153 -10.48 -0.11 5.88
CA PHE A 153 -9.85 0.41 7.09
C PHE A 153 -10.85 0.46 8.26
N GLU A 154 -12.05 1.01 8.05
CA GLU A 154 -13.09 1.16 9.07
C GLU A 154 -13.52 -0.17 9.71
N ARG A 155 -13.40 -1.30 8.99
CA ARG A 155 -13.74 -2.63 9.54
C ARG A 155 -12.75 -3.09 10.61
N THR A 156 -11.52 -2.59 10.59
CA THR A 156 -10.45 -3.03 11.49
C THR A 156 -9.95 -1.93 12.43
N ALA A 157 -10.20 -0.66 12.13
CA ALA A 157 -9.60 0.49 12.79
C ALA A 157 -9.69 0.47 14.33
N ASP A 158 -10.89 0.27 14.89
CA ASP A 158 -11.08 0.22 16.36
C ASP A 158 -10.31 -0.96 16.99
N GLY A 159 -10.33 -2.12 16.34
CA GLY A 159 -9.64 -3.33 16.82
C GLY A 159 -8.12 -3.23 16.70
N VAL A 160 -7.63 -2.56 15.66
CA VAL A 160 -6.21 -2.26 15.47
C VAL A 160 -5.72 -1.24 16.50
N LEU A 161 -6.44 -0.13 16.69
CA LEU A 161 -6.10 0.90 17.67
C LEU A 161 -6.04 0.30 19.09
N ALA A 162 -7.06 -0.44 19.50
CA ALA A 162 -7.10 -1.11 20.79
C ALA A 162 -5.99 -2.17 20.92
N GLY A 163 -5.74 -2.95 19.86
CA GLY A 163 -4.69 -3.96 19.82
C GLY A 163 -3.30 -3.38 19.99
N VAL A 164 -2.98 -2.29 19.28
CA VAL A 164 -1.68 -1.61 19.39
C VAL A 164 -1.52 -0.97 20.77
N GLN A 165 -2.55 -0.31 21.31
CA GLN A 165 -2.51 0.25 22.66
C GLN A 165 -2.29 -0.84 23.73
N SER A 166 -2.97 -1.98 23.60
CA SER A 166 -2.78 -3.14 24.48
C SER A 166 -1.36 -3.72 24.38
N ALA A 167 -0.83 -3.83 23.16
CA ALA A 167 0.52 -4.30 22.90
C ALA A 167 1.58 -3.37 23.55
N LEU A 168 1.48 -2.06 23.33
CA LEU A 168 2.38 -1.07 23.93
C LEU A 168 2.33 -1.11 25.46
N ASN A 169 1.13 -1.19 26.05
CA ASN A 169 0.95 -1.24 27.50
C ASN A 169 1.50 -2.53 28.12
N SER A 170 1.30 -3.67 27.47
CA SER A 170 1.71 -4.98 28.01
C SER A 170 3.19 -5.28 27.83
N THR A 171 3.84 -4.68 26.83
CA THR A 171 5.28 -4.88 26.56
C THR A 171 6.14 -3.76 27.12
N GLY A 172 5.61 -2.55 27.31
CA GLY A 172 6.37 -1.36 27.66
C GLY A 172 7.11 -0.73 26.48
N VAL A 173 6.98 -1.30 25.28
CA VAL A 173 7.60 -0.83 24.03
C VAL A 173 7.09 0.58 23.69
N LYS A 174 7.97 1.38 23.07
CA LYS A 174 7.69 2.77 22.67
C LYS A 174 7.83 3.02 21.17
N LYS A 175 7.93 1.96 20.37
CA LYS A 175 8.03 2.03 18.91
C LYS A 175 6.91 1.24 18.27
N VAL A 176 6.33 1.79 17.20
CA VAL A 176 5.36 1.11 16.35
C VAL A 176 5.90 1.09 14.93
N ALA A 177 6.01 -0.09 14.34
CA ALA A 177 6.37 -0.28 12.93
C ALA A 177 5.12 -0.69 12.15
N ILE A 178 4.85 -0.06 11.02
CA ILE A 178 3.64 -0.28 10.23
C ILE A 178 4.03 -0.62 8.81
N THR A 179 3.46 -1.69 8.25
CA THR A 179 3.76 -2.14 6.89
C THR A 179 2.53 -2.72 6.22
N GLY A 180 2.56 -2.77 4.90
CA GLY A 180 1.54 -3.40 4.09
C GLY A 180 1.94 -3.36 2.62
N HIS A 181 1.35 -4.27 1.84
CA HIS A 181 1.57 -4.34 0.41
C HIS A 181 0.26 -4.16 -0.36
N SER A 182 0.29 -3.50 -1.52
CA SER A 182 -0.85 -3.37 -2.43
C SER A 182 -2.06 -2.71 -1.71
N LEU A 183 -3.24 -3.32 -1.69
CA LEU A 183 -4.38 -2.83 -0.87
C LEU A 183 -3.95 -2.61 0.61
N GLY A 184 -3.15 -3.50 1.17
CA GLY A 184 -2.66 -3.42 2.54
C GLY A 184 -1.78 -2.21 2.79
N ALA A 185 -1.06 -1.71 1.77
CA ALA A 185 -0.30 -0.47 1.87
C ALA A 185 -1.21 0.74 2.07
N ALA A 186 -2.36 0.78 1.39
CA ALA A 186 -3.34 1.86 1.56
C ALA A 186 -3.96 1.83 2.96
N ILE A 187 -4.32 0.64 3.46
CA ILE A 187 -4.89 0.49 4.81
C ILE A 187 -3.85 0.85 5.89
N ALA A 188 -2.63 0.33 5.77
CA ALA A 188 -1.51 0.64 6.64
C ALA A 188 -1.20 2.15 6.70
N THR A 189 -1.34 2.86 5.58
CA THR A 189 -1.18 4.33 5.54
C THR A 189 -2.26 5.04 6.36
N MET A 190 -3.52 4.59 6.27
CA MET A 190 -4.62 5.14 7.09
C MET A 190 -4.42 4.82 8.57
N ASP A 191 -4.00 3.59 8.90
CA ASP A 191 -3.67 3.18 10.26
C ASP A 191 -2.51 4.01 10.84
N ALA A 192 -1.47 4.29 10.05
CA ALA A 192 -0.35 5.11 10.50
C ALA A 192 -0.78 6.52 10.91
N VAL A 193 -1.60 7.18 10.09
CA VAL A 193 -2.15 8.51 10.41
C VAL A 193 -3.04 8.43 11.66
N MET A 194 -3.95 7.46 11.72
CA MET A 194 -4.83 7.24 12.89
C MET A 194 -4.01 7.02 14.17
N LEU A 195 -3.02 6.12 14.14
CA LEU A 195 -2.21 5.77 15.29
C LEU A 195 -1.36 6.95 15.75
N LYS A 196 -0.74 7.71 14.82
CA LYS A 196 0.01 8.92 15.17
C LYS A 196 -0.85 9.95 15.90
N MET A 197 -2.13 10.03 15.56
CA MET A 197 -3.09 10.97 16.14
C MET A 197 -3.68 10.52 17.48
N ASN A 198 -3.80 9.21 17.72
CA ASN A 198 -4.51 8.66 18.88
C ASN A 198 -3.59 8.00 19.93
N LEU A 199 -2.32 7.79 19.63
CA LEU A 199 -1.34 7.27 20.59
C LEU A 199 -0.67 8.41 21.37
N ASP A 200 -0.01 8.04 22.47
CA ASP A 200 0.81 8.96 23.25
C ASP A 200 1.92 9.56 22.36
N PRO A 201 2.16 10.88 22.36
CA PRO A 201 3.18 11.52 21.52
C PRO A 201 4.61 11.02 21.73
N SER A 202 4.91 10.33 22.84
CA SER A 202 6.19 9.68 23.10
C SER A 202 6.40 8.38 22.31
N ILE A 203 5.36 7.84 21.66
CA ILE A 203 5.46 6.65 20.82
C ILE A 203 6.04 7.05 19.46
N SER A 204 7.18 6.45 19.10
CA SER A 204 7.79 6.61 17.79
C SER A 204 7.08 5.72 16.79
N LEU A 205 6.74 6.27 15.61
CA LEU A 205 6.18 5.49 14.51
C LEU A 205 7.20 5.40 13.38
N SER A 206 7.18 4.29 12.65
CA SER A 206 7.85 4.14 11.35
C SER A 206 6.94 3.34 10.45
N THR A 207 6.69 3.84 9.24
CA THR A 207 5.75 3.26 8.27
C THR A 207 6.46 3.06 6.95
N VAL A 208 6.59 1.81 6.53
CA VAL A 208 7.17 1.45 5.23
C VAL A 208 6.17 0.56 4.52
N VAL A 209 5.64 1.02 3.39
CA VAL A 209 4.62 0.30 2.63
C VAL A 209 5.08 0.04 1.19
N PHE A 210 4.53 -0.98 0.55
CA PHE A 210 5.00 -1.50 -0.74
C PHE A 210 3.88 -1.52 -1.77
N GLY A 211 4.14 -1.02 -2.98
CA GLY A 211 3.13 -0.99 -4.04
C GLY A 211 1.88 -0.19 -3.63
N LEU A 212 2.07 0.96 -2.98
CA LEU A 212 0.99 1.81 -2.48
C LEU A 212 0.16 2.37 -3.65
N PRO A 213 -1.14 2.06 -3.78
CA PRO A 213 -2.03 2.80 -4.69
C PRO A 213 -2.36 4.19 -4.13
N ARG A 214 -2.80 5.14 -4.97
CA ARG A 214 -3.16 6.49 -4.49
C ARG A 214 -4.36 6.42 -3.54
N GLY A 215 -4.18 6.91 -2.32
CA GLY A 215 -5.19 6.78 -1.26
C GLY A 215 -6.33 7.79 -1.33
N GLY A 216 -6.10 8.99 -1.90
CA GLY A 216 -7.05 10.09 -1.84
C GLY A 216 -6.61 11.32 -2.62
N ASN A 217 -7.25 12.45 -2.35
CA ASN A 217 -6.94 13.73 -2.99
C ASN A 217 -5.69 14.42 -2.40
N GLN A 218 -5.36 15.60 -2.93
CA GLN A 218 -4.23 16.40 -2.44
C GLN A 218 -4.32 16.68 -0.93
N GLU A 219 -5.52 16.94 -0.39
CA GLU A 219 -5.68 17.19 1.05
C GLU A 219 -5.41 15.94 1.89
N TRP A 220 -5.71 14.74 1.37
CA TRP A 220 -5.29 13.49 2.00
C TRP A 220 -3.76 13.35 1.98
N ALA A 221 -3.11 13.58 0.84
CA ALA A 221 -1.65 13.54 0.74
C ALA A 221 -0.97 14.53 1.70
N ASN A 222 -1.49 15.77 1.78
CA ASN A 222 -1.03 16.79 2.71
C ASN A 222 -1.20 16.36 4.18
N LEU A 223 -2.30 15.68 4.52
CA LEU A 223 -2.54 15.18 5.87
C LEU A 223 -1.51 14.11 6.24
N VAL A 224 -1.24 13.16 5.34
CA VAL A 224 -0.21 12.12 5.53
C VAL A 224 1.16 12.78 5.74
N ASP A 225 1.56 13.68 4.85
CA ASP A 225 2.85 14.39 4.92
C ASP A 225 3.00 15.18 6.24
N LYS A 226 1.96 15.90 6.65
CA LYS A 226 1.96 16.68 7.90
C LYS A 226 2.04 15.79 9.13
N THR A 227 1.38 14.63 9.10
CA THR A 227 1.22 13.76 10.27
C THR A 227 2.43 12.85 10.46
N LEU A 228 2.93 12.27 9.36
CA LEU A 228 4.00 11.26 9.40
C LEU A 228 5.35 11.83 8.99
N GLY A 229 5.40 12.79 8.07
CA GLY A 229 6.65 13.39 7.61
C GLY A 229 7.68 12.34 7.17
N THR A 230 8.85 12.35 7.80
CA THR A 230 9.95 11.40 7.51
C THR A 230 9.71 10.00 8.08
N ASP A 231 8.68 9.79 8.91
CA ASP A 231 8.31 8.49 9.45
C ASP A 231 7.55 7.63 8.41
N PHE A 232 7.30 8.15 7.19
CA PHE A 232 6.58 7.46 6.13
C PHE A 232 7.45 7.28 4.88
N THR A 233 7.50 6.05 4.37
CA THR A 233 8.14 5.70 3.10
C THR A 233 7.23 4.75 2.33
N HIS A 234 7.04 5.00 1.05
CA HIS A 234 6.35 4.07 0.16
C HIS A 234 7.26 3.62 -0.98
N ILE A 235 7.34 2.31 -1.17
CA ILE A 235 8.28 1.68 -2.09
C ILE A 235 7.54 1.23 -3.34
N THR A 236 7.98 1.72 -4.49
CA THR A 236 7.47 1.34 -5.82
C THR A 236 8.49 0.48 -6.56
N ASN A 237 8.05 -0.50 -7.34
CA ASN A 237 8.94 -1.44 -8.01
C ASN A 237 8.77 -1.38 -9.53
N GLN A 238 9.81 -0.94 -10.23
CA GLN A 238 9.92 -0.95 -11.69
C GLN A 238 8.62 -0.49 -12.38
N ASN A 239 7.90 -1.44 -12.98
CA ASN A 239 6.72 -1.23 -13.81
C ASN A 239 5.42 -1.61 -13.10
N ASP A 240 5.43 -1.72 -11.77
CA ASP A 240 4.26 -2.07 -10.99
C ASP A 240 3.11 -1.09 -11.29
N PRO A 241 1.98 -1.57 -11.83
CA PRO A 241 0.84 -0.73 -12.17
C PRO A 241 0.04 -0.27 -10.94
N VAL A 242 0.18 -0.91 -9.77
CA VAL A 242 -0.65 -0.57 -8.59
C VAL A 242 -0.43 0.88 -8.11
N PRO A 243 0.81 1.39 -7.97
CA PRO A 243 1.04 2.80 -7.61
C PRO A 243 0.54 3.82 -8.65
N THR A 244 0.20 3.36 -9.86
CA THR A 244 -0.32 4.23 -10.92
C THR A 244 -1.83 4.44 -10.83
N VAL A 245 -2.53 3.72 -9.95
CA VAL A 245 -3.99 3.80 -9.77
C VAL A 245 -4.39 4.17 -8.33
N PRO A 246 -5.57 4.78 -8.12
CA PRO A 246 -6.40 5.45 -9.12
C PRO A 246 -5.65 6.59 -9.85
N PRO A 247 -6.06 6.96 -11.07
CA PRO A 247 -5.30 7.91 -11.88
C PRO A 247 -5.42 9.37 -11.38
N GLN A 248 -4.37 10.15 -11.58
CA GLN A 248 -4.30 11.55 -11.11
C GLN A 248 -5.40 12.45 -11.69
N PHE A 249 -5.87 12.20 -12.93
CA PHE A 249 -6.92 13.02 -13.55
C PHE A 249 -8.27 12.93 -12.83
N LEU A 250 -8.46 11.93 -11.96
CA LEU A 250 -9.60 11.82 -11.05
C LEU A 250 -9.37 12.57 -9.73
N GLY A 251 -8.29 13.34 -9.62
CA GLY A 251 -7.93 14.13 -8.45
C GLY A 251 -7.26 13.32 -7.34
N TYR A 252 -6.66 12.17 -7.66
CA TYR A 252 -5.88 11.37 -6.71
C TYR A 252 -4.41 11.77 -6.70
N VAL A 253 -3.78 11.82 -5.53
CA VAL A 253 -2.39 12.21 -5.35
C VAL A 253 -1.71 11.34 -4.29
N HIS A 254 -0.46 10.94 -4.54
CA HIS A 254 0.41 10.30 -3.56
C HIS A 254 0.99 11.31 -2.56
N PRO A 255 1.15 10.91 -1.28
CA PRO A 255 2.01 11.64 -0.35
C PRO A 255 3.48 11.58 -0.78
N GLN A 256 4.32 12.36 -0.10
CA GLN A 256 5.76 12.33 -0.26
C GLN A 256 6.36 11.02 0.28
N GLY A 257 7.67 10.83 0.09
CA GLY A 257 8.39 9.68 0.65
C GLY A 257 8.48 8.48 -0.29
N GLU A 258 8.40 8.70 -1.61
CA GLU A 258 8.59 7.61 -2.57
C GLU A 258 10.05 7.16 -2.62
N VAL A 259 10.26 5.85 -2.55
CA VAL A 259 11.51 5.18 -2.93
C VAL A 259 11.22 4.22 -4.07
N HIS A 260 11.88 4.42 -5.21
CA HIS A 260 11.63 3.67 -6.43
C HIS A 260 12.77 2.67 -6.71
N ILE A 261 12.43 1.40 -6.85
CA ILE A 261 13.33 0.36 -7.38
C ILE A 261 13.31 0.47 -8.90
N ALA A 262 14.29 1.16 -9.48
CA ALA A 262 14.35 1.44 -10.92
C ALA A 262 14.74 0.20 -11.73
N LYS A 263 15.64 -0.64 -11.20
CA LYS A 263 16.09 -1.88 -11.83
C LYS A 263 16.42 -2.93 -10.79
N ALA A 264 16.31 -4.19 -11.17
CA ALA A 264 16.89 -5.33 -10.46
C ALA A 264 17.71 -6.17 -11.45
N ASN A 265 18.88 -6.63 -11.05
CA ASN A 265 19.70 -7.53 -11.86
C ASN A 265 19.44 -9.01 -11.50
N ALA A 266 20.04 -9.94 -12.25
CA ALA A 266 19.83 -11.38 -12.05
C ALA A 266 20.36 -11.91 -10.70
N THR A 267 21.20 -11.15 -9.99
CA THR A 267 21.73 -11.48 -8.67
C THR A 267 20.93 -10.82 -7.54
N GLY A 268 19.84 -10.11 -7.86
CA GLY A 268 18.98 -9.44 -6.89
C GLY A 268 19.47 -8.07 -6.42
N ALA A 269 20.57 -7.54 -6.96
CA ALA A 269 21.00 -6.18 -6.64
C ALA A 269 20.08 -5.18 -7.35
N THR A 270 19.68 -4.12 -6.63
CA THR A 270 18.74 -3.12 -7.12
C THR A 270 19.41 -1.78 -7.37
N GLU A 271 18.94 -1.07 -8.40
CA GLU A 271 19.17 0.36 -8.54
C GLU A 271 17.97 1.06 -7.92
N THR A 272 18.12 1.52 -6.68
CA THR A 272 17.04 2.12 -5.89
C THR A 272 17.28 3.60 -5.65
N VAL A 273 16.25 4.42 -5.85
CA VAL A 273 16.35 5.88 -5.75
C VAL A 273 15.25 6.46 -4.87
N ALA A 274 15.58 7.45 -4.05
CA ALA A 274 14.61 8.27 -3.35
C ALA A 274 14.10 9.37 -4.30
N CYS A 275 12.79 9.54 -4.34
CA CYS A 275 12.07 10.47 -5.21
C CYS A 275 11.52 11.63 -4.37
N PRO A 276 12.13 12.83 -4.41
CA PRO A 276 11.68 13.95 -3.59
C PRO A 276 10.30 14.48 -4.03
N GLY A 277 9.50 14.92 -3.04
CA GLY A 277 8.18 15.53 -3.27
C GLY A 277 7.10 14.52 -3.66
N THR A 278 5.95 15.05 -4.10
CA THR A 278 4.81 14.25 -4.57
C THR A 278 4.91 14.01 -6.07
N GLU A 279 4.51 12.83 -6.55
CA GLU A 279 4.36 12.49 -7.98
C GLU A 279 5.59 12.86 -8.85
N ASN A 280 6.80 12.47 -8.40
CA ASN A 280 8.04 12.73 -9.12
C ASN A 280 8.07 12.03 -10.49
N GLU A 281 8.63 12.66 -11.52
CA GLU A 281 8.64 12.12 -12.90
C GLU A 281 9.46 10.82 -13.09
N VAL A 282 10.40 10.52 -12.21
CA VAL A 282 11.27 9.33 -12.26
C VAL A 282 10.60 8.08 -11.66
N SER A 283 9.42 8.23 -11.05
CA SER A 283 8.63 7.17 -10.42
C SER A 283 8.10 6.10 -11.40
N SER A 284 7.58 4.98 -10.86
CA SER A 284 6.98 3.86 -11.62
C SER A 284 5.84 4.27 -12.58
N LEU A 285 5.39 5.52 -12.51
CA LEU A 285 4.33 6.11 -13.32
C LEU A 285 4.66 6.22 -14.82
N TYR A 286 5.90 5.96 -15.24
CA TYR A 286 6.32 6.15 -16.64
C TYR A 286 6.74 4.88 -17.38
N SER A 287 7.03 3.80 -16.68
CA SER A 287 7.58 2.60 -17.29
C SER A 287 6.46 1.55 -17.33
N MET A 288 5.68 1.52 -18.42
CA MET A 288 4.70 0.46 -18.69
C MET A 288 5.21 -0.42 -19.82
N LEU A 289 6.06 -1.41 -19.51
CA LEU A 289 6.30 -2.57 -20.36
C LEU A 289 6.32 -3.82 -19.47
N LEU A 290 5.30 -4.66 -19.64
CA LEU A 290 5.07 -5.88 -18.86
C LEU A 290 6.14 -6.94 -19.18
N TYR A 291 6.98 -7.30 -18.21
CA TYR A 291 7.79 -8.52 -18.27
C TYR A 291 7.62 -9.33 -16.98
N SER A 292 7.05 -10.52 -17.11
CA SER A 292 6.96 -11.54 -16.05
C SER A 292 8.13 -12.51 -16.17
N VAL A 293 8.91 -12.67 -15.10
CA VAL A 293 9.92 -13.75 -14.97
C VAL A 293 9.59 -14.52 -13.68
N SER A 294 9.62 -15.85 -13.76
CA SER A 294 9.25 -16.78 -12.68
C SER A 294 10.50 -17.51 -12.16
N LEU A 295 10.65 -17.65 -10.83
CA LEU A 295 11.68 -18.45 -10.14
C LEU A 295 11.14 -19.06 -8.82
N PRO A 296 11.75 -20.14 -8.28
CA PRO A 296 11.05 -21.15 -7.48
C PRO A 296 11.07 -20.91 -5.96
N GLY A 297 9.96 -21.26 -5.28
CA GLY A 297 9.87 -21.35 -3.81
C GLY A 297 8.52 -20.88 -3.26
N ASP A 298 7.48 -21.71 -3.36
CA ASP A 298 6.11 -21.35 -2.99
C ASP A 298 5.91 -21.20 -1.48
N CYS A 299 5.19 -20.16 -1.06
CA CYS A 299 4.65 -20.10 0.31
C CYS A 299 3.60 -21.21 0.47
N GLN A 300 3.89 -22.19 1.32
CA GLN A 300 2.89 -23.19 1.71
C GLN A 300 1.86 -22.51 2.62
N ASN A 301 0.60 -22.44 2.19
CA ASN A 301 -0.56 -21.84 2.90
C ASN A 301 -0.70 -20.31 2.87
N CYS A 302 -0.19 -19.63 1.83
CA CYS A 302 -0.56 -18.24 1.49
C CYS A 302 -1.62 -18.19 0.39
N SER A 303 -2.49 -17.17 0.37
CA SER A 303 -3.36 -16.89 -0.79
C SER A 303 -2.55 -16.35 -1.99
N GLU A 304 -3.07 -16.50 -3.23
CA GLU A 304 -2.38 -16.28 -4.52
C GLU A 304 -1.86 -14.84 -4.78
N GLY A 305 -1.90 -13.93 -3.80
CA GLY A 305 -1.27 -12.60 -3.85
C GLY A 305 0.27 -12.62 -3.96
N ASN A 306 0.88 -13.80 -4.02
CA ASN A 306 2.30 -14.00 -4.32
C ASN A 306 2.69 -13.53 -5.73
N SER A 307 1.77 -13.41 -6.70
CA SER A 307 2.12 -13.15 -8.11
C SER A 307 2.85 -11.81 -8.37
N LEU A 308 2.79 -10.85 -7.43
CA LEU A 308 3.53 -9.58 -7.47
C LEU A 308 4.82 -9.59 -6.64
N PHE A 309 4.95 -10.55 -5.73
CA PHE A 309 6.19 -10.91 -5.05
C PHE A 309 7.01 -11.96 -5.83
N HIS A 310 6.59 -12.34 -7.05
CA HIS A 310 7.41 -13.13 -7.99
C HIS A 310 8.57 -12.31 -8.60
N VAL A 311 8.79 -11.07 -8.12
CA VAL A 311 10.14 -10.49 -8.00
C VAL A 311 10.47 -10.57 -6.52
N SER A 312 11.46 -11.38 -6.17
CA SER A 312 11.61 -11.84 -4.79
C SER A 312 12.05 -10.69 -3.90
N VAL A 313 11.12 -10.03 -3.23
CA VAL A 313 11.48 -9.09 -2.16
C VAL A 313 12.18 -9.86 -1.01
N ALA A 314 12.06 -11.19 -0.99
CA ALA A 314 12.77 -12.06 -0.06
C ALA A 314 14.15 -12.57 -0.50
N ASN A 315 14.51 -12.58 -1.79
CA ASN A 315 15.90 -12.85 -2.22
C ASN A 315 16.58 -11.63 -2.87
N HIS A 316 16.01 -10.42 -2.78
CA HIS A 316 16.54 -9.21 -3.46
C HIS A 316 16.99 -8.12 -2.47
N ILE A 317 17.23 -8.53 -1.23
CA ILE A 317 17.82 -7.69 -0.21
C ILE A 317 18.80 -8.55 0.60
N GLY A 318 19.84 -9.04 -0.09
CA GLY A 318 21.08 -9.47 0.54
C GLY A 318 21.06 -10.68 1.48
N MET A 319 20.37 -11.78 1.16
CA MET A 319 20.66 -13.06 1.81
C MET A 319 21.80 -13.78 1.06
N HIS A 320 23.04 -13.52 1.48
CA HIS A 320 24.16 -14.42 1.20
C HIS A 320 23.79 -15.82 1.71
N GLU A 321 23.84 -16.83 0.83
CA GLU A 321 23.93 -18.23 1.25
C GLU A 321 25.16 -18.39 2.17
N LEU A 322 24.95 -18.37 3.48
CA LEU A 322 25.90 -18.95 4.41
C LEU A 322 25.76 -20.47 4.35
N THR A 323 26.48 -21.04 3.38
CA THR A 323 26.85 -22.44 3.36
C THR A 323 28.00 -22.66 4.35
N THR A 324 27.71 -23.31 5.48
CA THR A 324 28.58 -24.30 6.13
C THR A 324 27.73 -25.30 6.88
#